data_AF-H1KH93-F1
#
_entry.id   AF-H1KH93-F1
#
_cell.length_a   1.000
_cell.length_b   1.000
_cell.length_c   1.000
_cell.angle_alpha   90.00
_cell.angle_beta   90.00
_cell.angle_gamma   90.00
#
_symmetry.space_group_name_H-M   'P 1'
#
loop_
_entity.id
_entity.type
_entity.pdbx_description
1 polymer ?
#
loop_
_entity_poly.entity_id
_entity_poly.type
_entity_poly.pdbx_seq_one_letter_code
_entity_poly.pdbx_strand_id
1 'polypeptide(L)'
;MTIARPVCGSAFALLLLAAGLAPALAESITREGPPKPAVKLEYAKRPATDAEYSRFWQDALSQIPAAVREGAKVPSEIYATSVKFPDGRTLTFTMLSAPAMCGSQDCAERIFEDGRVIFDGQMCANVDGHFVSADGETLVACERPYAIPPKR
;
A
#
# COMPACT_ATOMS: atom_id res chain seq x y z
N MET A 1 -76.35 29.84 43.34
CA MET A 1 -75.85 29.69 44.72
C MET A 1 -74.39 29.26 44.65
N THR A 2 -73.56 29.81 45.55
CA THR A 2 -72.14 29.45 45.85
C THR A 2 -71.11 30.05 44.87
N ILE A 3 -70.48 31.21 45.16
CA ILE A 3 -69.22 31.45 45.95
C ILE A 3 -68.00 30.85 45.19
N ALA A 4 -66.85 31.47 44.87
CA ALA A 4 -66.11 32.65 45.33
C ALA A 4 -65.07 33.10 44.25
N ARG A 5 -64.55 34.33 44.40
CA ARG A 5 -63.32 34.89 43.79
C ARG A 5 -62.06 34.34 44.54
N PRO A 6 -60.78 34.80 44.37
CA PRO A 6 -60.01 35.44 43.26
C PRO A 6 -58.53 34.89 43.15
N VAL A 7 -57.68 35.62 42.40
CA VAL A 7 -56.21 35.88 42.61
C VAL A 7 -55.15 34.95 41.95
N CYS A 8 -54.47 35.57 40.96
CA CYS A 8 -53.02 35.69 40.74
C CYS A 8 -52.11 34.46 40.82
N GLY A 9 -51.35 34.23 39.74
CA GLY A 9 -50.19 33.36 39.78
C GLY A 9 -49.52 33.28 38.42
N SER A 10 -48.42 34.02 38.27
CA SER A 10 -47.47 33.92 37.18
C SER A 10 -47.01 32.49 36.90
N ALA A 11 -46.43 32.35 35.71
CA ALA A 11 -45.40 31.37 35.34
C ALA A 11 -45.86 30.08 34.64
N PHE A 12 -45.37 29.99 33.41
CA PHE A 12 -44.78 28.82 32.77
C PHE A 12 -45.69 27.68 32.27
N ALA A 13 -45.45 27.40 30.98
CA ALA A 13 -45.18 26.09 30.43
C ALA A 13 -46.31 25.34 29.68
N LEU A 14 -45.99 25.12 28.40
CA LEU A 14 -45.93 23.82 27.70
C LEU A 14 -47.09 23.38 26.78
N LEU A 15 -46.62 22.71 25.70
CA LEU A 15 -47.28 21.88 24.68
C LEU A 15 -47.91 22.63 23.50
N LEU A 16 -47.75 22.28 22.23
CA LEU A 16 -47.09 21.20 21.45
C LEU A 16 -47.37 21.60 19.97
N LEU A 17 -46.48 21.53 18.98
CA LEU A 17 -46.25 20.37 18.10
C LEU A 17 -45.42 20.87 16.89
N ALA A 18 -44.21 20.35 16.71
CA ALA A 18 -43.68 20.02 15.39
C ALA A 18 -42.47 19.11 15.62
N ALA A 19 -42.76 17.82 15.80
CA ALA A 19 -41.78 16.76 15.75
C ALA A 19 -41.29 16.62 14.30
N GLY A 20 -40.11 17.17 14.01
CA GLY A 20 -39.31 16.89 12.83
C GLY A 20 -37.97 16.31 13.26
N LEU A 21 -38.00 15.06 13.72
CA LEU A 21 -36.81 14.24 13.97
C LEU A 21 -36.09 13.99 12.64
N ALA A 22 -35.04 14.74 12.36
CA ALA A 22 -33.97 14.26 11.49
C ALA A 22 -32.87 13.70 12.39
N PRO A 23 -32.72 12.37 12.50
CA PRO A 23 -31.63 11.79 13.26
C PRO A 23 -30.31 12.14 12.58
N ALA A 24 -29.34 12.51 13.42
CA ALA A 24 -27.95 12.66 13.05
C ALA A 24 -27.45 11.39 12.35
N LEU A 25 -27.30 11.45 11.03
CA LEU A 25 -26.30 10.65 10.33
C LEU A 25 -24.95 11.27 10.66
N ALA A 26 -24.45 10.94 11.85
CA ALA A 26 -23.03 10.96 12.08
C ALA A 26 -22.44 9.95 11.09
N GLU A 27 -22.00 10.45 9.93
CA GLU A 27 -21.09 9.72 9.08
C GLU A 27 -19.96 9.26 9.98
N SER A 28 -19.86 7.93 10.12
CA SER A 28 -18.72 7.27 10.69
C SER A 28 -17.53 7.62 9.79
N ILE A 29 -16.88 8.75 10.09
CA ILE A 29 -15.52 8.98 9.67
C ILE A 29 -14.74 7.88 10.37
N THR A 30 -14.55 6.76 9.69
CA THR A 30 -13.45 5.86 9.96
C THR A 30 -12.22 6.74 9.91
N ARG A 31 -11.80 7.22 11.09
CA ARG A 31 -10.46 7.74 11.29
C ARG A 31 -9.55 6.56 10.97
N GLU A 32 -9.14 6.46 9.71
CA GLU A 32 -7.86 5.87 9.38
C GLU A 32 -6.87 6.48 10.37
N GLY A 33 -6.18 5.62 11.13
CA GLY A 33 -5.19 6.09 12.09
C GLY A 33 -4.16 7.00 11.39
N PRO A 34 -3.30 7.68 12.16
CA PRO A 34 -2.19 8.42 11.55
C PRO A 34 -1.51 7.51 10.51
N PRO A 35 -1.20 8.02 9.29
CA PRO A 35 -0.60 7.20 8.25
C PRO A 35 0.59 6.46 8.84
N LYS A 36 0.57 5.13 8.75
CA LYS A 36 1.68 4.30 9.24
C LYS A 36 2.96 4.91 8.63
N PRO A 37 3.98 5.25 9.44
CA PRO A 37 5.21 5.81 8.89
C PRO A 37 5.72 4.90 7.78
N ALA A 38 6.15 5.47 6.66
CA ALA A 38 6.55 4.74 5.47
C ALA A 38 8.06 4.92 5.22
N VAL A 39 8.72 3.83 4.85
CA VAL A 39 10.12 3.80 4.45
C VAL A 39 10.16 3.85 2.93
N LYS A 40 10.77 4.89 2.35
CA LYS A 40 11.01 4.94 0.90
C LYS A 40 11.99 3.84 0.51
N LEU A 41 11.68 3.13 -0.58
CA LEU A 41 12.53 2.08 -1.10
C LEU A 41 13.58 2.68 -2.03
N GLU A 42 14.85 2.64 -1.62
CA GLU A 42 15.98 3.13 -2.40
C GLU A 42 16.63 1.95 -3.15
N TYR A 43 16.31 1.80 -4.43
CA TYR A 43 16.75 0.67 -5.25
C TYR A 43 18.15 0.88 -5.83
N ALA A 44 18.98 -0.15 -5.69
CA ALA A 44 20.15 -0.30 -6.53
C ALA A 44 19.74 -0.89 -7.89
N LYS A 45 20.21 -0.26 -8.97
CA LYS A 45 19.97 -0.68 -10.34
C LYS A 45 21.19 -1.42 -10.89
N ARG A 46 20.98 -2.59 -11.49
CA ARG A 46 22.03 -3.42 -12.12
C ARG A 46 21.55 -4.03 -13.43
N PRO A 47 22.45 -4.33 -14.38
CA PRO A 47 22.07 -5.10 -15.57
C PRO A 47 21.62 -6.50 -15.16
N ALA A 48 20.70 -7.10 -15.91
CA ALA A 48 20.21 -8.46 -15.64
C ALA A 48 21.27 -9.57 -15.81
N THR A 49 22.45 -9.24 -16.30
CA THR A 49 23.63 -10.12 -16.38
C THR A 49 24.48 -10.11 -15.12
N ASP A 50 24.22 -9.22 -14.17
CA ASP A 50 24.91 -9.19 -12.88
C ASP A 50 24.63 -10.47 -12.09
N ALA A 51 25.68 -11.19 -11.70
CA ALA A 51 25.56 -12.50 -11.06
C ALA A 51 24.84 -12.45 -9.70
N GLU A 52 25.02 -11.36 -8.94
CA GLU A 52 24.38 -11.21 -7.64
C GLU A 52 22.88 -10.87 -7.78
N TYR A 53 22.52 -10.05 -8.75
CA TYR A 53 21.14 -9.58 -8.92
C TYR A 53 20.30 -10.56 -9.74
N SER A 54 20.90 -11.23 -10.73
CA SER A 54 20.20 -12.19 -11.59
C SER A 54 19.62 -13.37 -10.81
N ARG A 55 20.15 -13.72 -9.63
CA ARG A 55 19.60 -14.79 -8.77
C ARG A 55 18.15 -14.54 -8.35
N PHE A 56 17.71 -13.28 -8.26
CA PHE A 56 16.32 -12.96 -7.90
C PHE A 56 15.32 -13.32 -8.99
N TRP A 57 15.79 -13.46 -10.23
CA TRP A 57 14.97 -13.65 -11.42
C TRP A 57 15.49 -14.75 -12.33
N GLN A 58 16.30 -15.66 -11.82
CA GLN A 58 17.02 -16.64 -12.64
C GLN A 58 16.07 -17.51 -13.47
N ASP A 59 14.94 -17.88 -12.89
CA ASP A 59 13.84 -18.61 -13.53
C ASP A 59 13.23 -17.83 -14.70
N ALA A 60 12.95 -16.53 -14.53
CA ALA A 60 12.39 -15.68 -15.59
C ALA A 60 13.44 -15.38 -16.67
N LEU A 61 14.67 -15.03 -16.27
CA LEU A 61 15.77 -14.71 -17.17
C LEU A 61 16.18 -15.92 -18.03
N SER A 62 16.02 -17.14 -17.52
CA SER A 62 16.30 -18.37 -18.29
C SER A 62 15.36 -18.56 -19.48
N GLN A 63 14.19 -17.92 -19.45
CA GLN A 63 13.17 -18.00 -20.50
C GLN A 63 13.31 -16.87 -21.53
N ILE A 64 14.08 -15.82 -21.22
CA ILE A 64 14.34 -14.70 -22.11
C ILE A 64 15.57 -15.04 -22.96
N PRO A 65 15.47 -15.06 -24.31
CA PRO A 65 16.62 -15.32 -25.16
C PRO A 65 17.78 -14.34 -24.87
N ALA A 66 19.01 -14.84 -24.82
CA ALA A 66 20.19 -14.02 -24.49
C ALA A 66 20.31 -12.77 -25.38
N ALA A 67 20.01 -12.90 -26.67
CA ALA A 67 20.00 -11.78 -27.61
C ALA A 67 19.02 -10.66 -27.22
N VAL A 68 17.91 -10.97 -26.55
CA VAL A 68 16.94 -9.99 -26.03
C VAL A 68 17.42 -9.42 -24.70
N ARG A 69 18.01 -10.24 -23.84
CA ARG A 69 18.53 -9.80 -22.55
C ARG A 69 19.71 -8.84 -22.67
N GLU A 70 20.60 -9.09 -23.64
CA GLU A 70 21.91 -8.44 -23.78
C GLU A 70 22.00 -7.53 -25.01
N GLY A 71 21.29 -7.86 -26.09
CA GLY A 71 21.36 -7.18 -27.38
C GLY A 71 20.17 -6.28 -27.71
N ALA A 72 19.19 -6.15 -26.81
CA ALA A 72 18.08 -5.22 -27.00
C ALA A 72 18.53 -3.77 -26.89
N LYS A 73 17.89 -2.88 -27.66
CA LYS A 73 18.11 -1.42 -27.60
C LYS A 73 17.88 -0.86 -26.19
N VAL A 74 17.02 -1.52 -25.41
CA VAL A 74 16.84 -1.30 -23.97
C VAL A 74 17.19 -2.62 -23.27
N PRO A 75 18.38 -2.73 -22.65
CA PRO A 75 18.79 -3.95 -21.97
C PRO A 75 17.89 -4.24 -20.77
N SER A 76 17.80 -5.50 -20.37
CA SER A 76 17.05 -5.87 -19.17
C SER A 76 17.82 -5.45 -17.91
N GLU A 77 17.10 -4.91 -16.93
CA GLU A 77 17.66 -4.33 -15.71
C GLU A 77 16.93 -4.88 -14.48
N ILE A 78 17.67 -5.06 -13.39
CA ILE A 78 17.14 -5.48 -12.10
C ILE A 78 17.34 -4.35 -11.11
N TYR A 79 16.27 -4.02 -10.42
CA TYR A 79 16.25 -3.10 -9.30
C TYR A 79 16.11 -3.94 -8.04
N ALA A 80 16.94 -3.71 -7.03
CA ALA A 80 16.79 -4.39 -5.75
C ALA A 80 17.13 -3.47 -4.57
N THR A 81 16.41 -3.68 -3.46
CA THR A 81 16.72 -3.07 -2.17
C THR A 81 16.30 -4.00 -1.04
N SER A 82 16.91 -3.85 0.14
CA SER A 82 16.57 -4.61 1.33
C SER A 82 16.27 -3.69 2.49
N VAL A 83 15.20 -3.97 3.22
CA VAL A 83 14.81 -3.23 4.42
C VAL A 83 14.79 -4.19 5.60
N LYS A 84 15.49 -3.82 6.68
CA LYS A 84 15.46 -4.53 7.96
C LYS A 84 14.50 -3.83 8.91
N PHE A 85 13.51 -4.56 9.40
CA PHE A 85 12.48 -4.06 10.30
C PHE A 85 12.85 -4.28 11.77
N PRO A 86 12.22 -3.54 12.71
CA PRO A 86 12.52 -3.64 14.15
C PRO A 86 12.29 -5.04 14.76
N ASP A 87 11.37 -5.83 14.18
CA ASP A 87 11.08 -7.21 14.58
C ASP A 87 12.12 -8.24 14.07
N GLY A 88 13.19 -7.75 13.47
CA GLY A 88 14.27 -8.54 12.88
C GLY A 88 13.98 -9.09 11.49
N ARG A 89 12.76 -8.89 10.95
CA ARG A 89 12.41 -9.29 9.58
C ARG A 89 13.25 -8.50 8.58
N THR A 90 13.77 -9.18 7.56
CA THR A 90 14.43 -8.51 6.42
C THR A 90 13.67 -8.86 5.15
N LEU A 91 13.18 -7.85 4.46
CA LEU A 91 12.53 -8.01 3.17
C LEU A 91 13.42 -7.46 2.07
N THR A 92 13.55 -8.22 0.98
CA THR A 92 14.23 -7.77 -0.24
C THR A 92 13.21 -7.57 -1.33
N PHE A 93 13.09 -6.35 -1.82
CA PHE A 93 12.19 -5.94 -2.88
C PHE A 93 12.96 -5.92 -4.18
N THR A 94 12.45 -6.55 -5.23
CA THR A 94 13.11 -6.59 -6.52
C THR A 94 12.12 -6.37 -7.66
N MET A 95 12.58 -5.69 -8.72
CA MET A 95 11.83 -5.49 -9.95
C MET A 95 12.70 -5.91 -11.14
N LEU A 96 12.11 -6.64 -12.10
CA LEU A 96 12.74 -6.94 -13.37
C LEU A 96 12.15 -6.04 -14.46
N SER A 97 12.94 -5.04 -14.87
CA SER A 97 12.64 -4.20 -16.03
C SER A 97 13.13 -4.91 -17.29
N ALA A 98 12.23 -5.62 -17.97
CA ALA A 98 12.52 -6.28 -19.23
C ALA A 98 11.31 -6.17 -20.17
N PRO A 99 11.50 -6.04 -21.50
CA PRO A 99 10.38 -5.88 -22.43
C PRO A 99 9.32 -6.99 -22.36
N ALA A 100 9.73 -8.22 -22.05
CA ALA A 100 8.82 -9.36 -21.90
C ALA A 100 8.12 -9.43 -20.54
N MET A 101 8.58 -8.66 -19.55
CA MET A 101 8.15 -8.73 -18.15
C MET A 101 7.41 -7.46 -17.69
N CYS A 102 7.36 -6.45 -18.54
CA CYS A 102 6.71 -5.17 -18.28
C CYS A 102 5.61 -4.88 -19.29
N GLY A 103 4.51 -4.31 -18.80
CA GLY A 103 3.50 -3.64 -19.60
C GLY A 103 3.85 -2.16 -19.83
N SER A 104 2.83 -1.36 -20.14
CA SER A 104 3.01 0.08 -20.41
C SER A 104 3.36 0.90 -19.17
N GLN A 105 2.96 0.45 -17.98
CA GLN A 105 3.13 1.16 -16.70
C GLN A 105 3.56 0.26 -15.54
N ASP A 106 3.51 -1.06 -15.74
CA ASP A 106 3.76 -2.05 -14.71
C ASP A 106 4.91 -2.97 -15.12
N CYS A 107 5.68 -3.43 -14.15
CA CYS A 107 6.75 -4.42 -14.31
C CYS A 107 6.61 -5.53 -13.28
N ALA A 108 7.25 -6.67 -13.57
CA ALA A 108 7.32 -7.79 -12.64
C ALA A 108 8.11 -7.41 -11.39
N GLU A 109 7.52 -7.67 -10.22
CA GLU A 109 8.11 -7.45 -8.90
C GLU A 109 8.03 -8.69 -8.01
N ARG A 110 9.06 -8.86 -7.18
CA ARG A 110 9.14 -9.91 -6.17
C ARG A 110 9.56 -9.34 -4.83
N ILE A 111 8.98 -9.89 -3.77
CA ILE A 111 9.40 -9.65 -2.39
C ILE A 111 9.94 -10.96 -1.84
N PHE A 112 11.13 -10.90 -1.26
CA PHE A 112 11.79 -12.03 -0.63
C PHE A 112 11.88 -11.86 0.88
N GLU A 113 11.74 -12.97 1.58
CA GLU A 113 12.05 -13.12 3.00
C GLU A 113 12.91 -14.37 3.16
N ASP A 114 14.09 -14.24 3.77
CA ASP A 114 15.06 -15.34 3.96
C ASP A 114 15.37 -16.12 2.67
N GLY A 115 15.47 -15.40 1.54
CA GLY A 115 15.75 -15.97 0.22
C GLY A 115 14.55 -16.63 -0.46
N ARG A 116 13.37 -16.64 0.16
CA ARG A 116 12.14 -17.19 -0.42
C ARG A 116 11.25 -16.09 -0.97
N VAL A 117 10.70 -16.29 -2.16
CA VAL A 117 9.67 -15.41 -2.72
C VAL A 117 8.41 -15.52 -1.85
N ILE A 118 7.98 -14.42 -1.25
CA ILE A 118 6.72 -14.31 -0.50
C ILE A 118 5.65 -13.54 -1.29
N PHE A 119 6.05 -12.77 -2.29
CA PHE A 119 5.18 -12.08 -3.23
C PHE A 119 5.80 -12.12 -4.62
N ASP A 120 4.99 -12.38 -5.64
CA ASP A 120 5.35 -12.32 -7.07
C ASP A 120 4.16 -11.74 -7.83
N GLY A 121 4.35 -10.62 -8.54
CA GLY A 121 3.24 -9.91 -9.19
C GLY A 121 3.68 -8.78 -10.12
N GLN A 122 2.71 -8.02 -10.61
CA GLN A 122 2.92 -6.84 -11.45
C GLN A 122 2.59 -5.58 -10.65
N MET A 123 3.50 -4.62 -10.67
CA MET A 123 3.40 -3.37 -9.92
C MET A 123 3.95 -2.21 -10.75
N CYS A 124 3.74 -0.99 -10.27
CA CYS A 124 4.21 0.21 -10.97
C CYS A 124 5.69 0.12 -11.33
N ALA A 125 6.05 0.47 -12.56
CA ALA A 125 7.46 0.44 -12.98
C ALA A 125 8.29 1.60 -12.40
N ASN A 126 7.65 2.65 -11.88
CA ASN A 126 8.33 3.82 -11.33
C ASN A 126 8.74 3.60 -9.87
N VAL A 127 9.91 3.01 -9.69
CA VAL A 127 10.50 2.68 -8.38
C VAL A 127 10.68 3.88 -7.44
N ASP A 128 10.73 5.12 -7.95
CA ASP A 128 10.82 6.32 -7.11
C ASP A 128 9.55 6.58 -6.30
N GLY A 129 8.41 6.03 -6.75
CA GLY A 129 7.11 6.09 -6.07
C GLY A 129 6.84 4.91 -5.15
N HIS A 130 7.86 4.15 -4.75
CA HIS A 130 7.71 2.96 -3.91
C HIS A 130 8.08 3.22 -2.46
N PHE A 131 7.22 2.78 -1.55
CA PHE A 131 7.41 2.89 -0.11
C PHE A 131 6.85 1.64 0.57
N VAL A 132 7.43 1.24 1.70
CA VAL A 132 6.89 0.17 2.54
C VAL A 132 6.48 0.74 3.89
N SER A 133 5.36 0.27 4.46
CA SER A 133 4.95 0.64 5.81
C SER A 133 6.01 0.22 6.84
N ALA A 134 6.13 0.96 7.94
CA ALA A 134 7.16 0.73 8.97
C ALA A 134 7.06 -0.63 9.68
N ASP A 135 5.91 -1.30 9.59
CA ASP A 135 5.69 -2.66 10.07
C ASP A 135 5.97 -3.74 9.00
N GLY A 136 6.28 -3.35 7.76
CA GLY A 136 6.60 -4.27 6.69
C GLY A 136 5.40 -5.07 6.18
N GLU A 137 4.17 -4.61 6.44
CA GLU A 137 2.93 -5.29 6.05
C GLU A 137 2.33 -4.78 4.74
N THR A 138 2.74 -3.61 4.25
CA THR A 138 2.18 -2.99 3.05
C THR A 138 3.26 -2.35 2.21
N LEU A 139 3.36 -2.78 0.96
CA LEU A 139 4.10 -2.08 -0.09
C LEU A 139 3.12 -1.14 -0.79
N VAL A 140 3.52 0.11 -0.99
CA VAL A 140 2.80 1.08 -1.82
C VAL A 140 3.65 1.35 -3.05
N ALA A 141 3.15 1.01 -4.24
CA ALA A 141 3.83 1.25 -5.51
C ALA A 141 2.97 2.18 -6.37
N CYS A 142 3.42 3.44 -6.49
CA CYS A 142 2.68 4.53 -7.16
C CYS A 142 1.24 4.64 -6.66
N GLU A 143 1.09 4.91 -5.35
CA GLU A 143 -0.19 5.12 -4.66
C GLU A 143 -1.09 3.87 -4.53
N ARG A 144 -0.73 2.75 -5.16
CA ARG A 144 -1.46 1.49 -5.03
C ARG A 144 -0.88 0.65 -3.88
N PRO A 145 -1.69 0.27 -2.87
CA PRO A 145 -1.24 -0.58 -1.78
C PRO A 145 -1.30 -2.07 -2.15
N TYR A 146 -0.31 -2.83 -1.70
CA TYR A 146 -0.18 -4.27 -1.85
C TYR A 146 0.12 -4.88 -0.48
N ALA A 147 -0.71 -5.83 -0.07
CA ALA A 147 -0.49 -6.54 1.18
C ALA A 147 0.75 -7.44 1.06
N ILE A 148 1.67 -7.29 2.02
CA ILE A 148 2.81 -8.19 2.18
C ILE A 148 2.38 -9.29 3.16
N PRO A 149 2.54 -10.58 2.82
CA PRO A 149 2.23 -11.65 3.77
C PRO A 149 2.96 -11.46 5.11
N PRO A 150 2.34 -11.85 6.23
CA PRO A 150 2.98 -11.76 7.54
C PRO A 150 4.24 -12.62 7.59
N LYS A 151 5.13 -12.28 8.52
CA LYS A 151 6.37 -13.02 8.79
C LYS A 151 6.07 -14.51 9.00
N ARG A 152 6.87 -15.38 8.36
CA ARG A 152 6.77 -16.84 8.49
C ARG A 152 7.66 -17.41 9.59
#